data_AF-A0A0R1YQ27-F1
#
_entry.id   AF-A0A0R1YQ27-F1
#
_cell.length_a   1.000
_cell.length_b   1.000
_cell.length_c   1.000
_cell.angle_alpha   90.00
_cell.angle_beta   90.00
_cell.angle_gamma   90.00
#
_symmetry.space_group_name_H-M   'P 1'
#
loop_
_entity.id
_entity.type
_entity.pdbx_description
1 polymer ?
#
loop_
_entity_poly.entity_id
_entity_poly.type
_entity_poly.pdbx_seq_one_letter_code
_entity_poly.pdbx_strand_id
1 'polypeptide(L)'
;MTATSSSTDTTAPKLNADQTGIKITDASGKVLGYSVLTKDAADTTATTTVSKHYANILNTNGHGTDVDTAYAALLTDAKVSGYGSAPLTLSQLQSNTAALNSAAFGSYTTVVVAPVATASLAKSATLLLDGAGTTASNTLPDRAVVQLSNGTYVSASSLSSLVSNALKGTDNVTATRSDVQALLKNAGLDAITFVWGQGVTTNVANNTLVDNANAAPTDGKGYLTSNALTGTGSTQTIKPDVFGNNAQFNVTKATIDLTSVNANTVTYKATSGSTTSDVDLFGNTNMNKFGNNLDLTMTYTVNKTPFFTVSSTPASSNFNTLYSLKVNSGD
;
A
#
# COMPACT_ATOMS: atom_id res chain seq x y z
N MET A 1 17.50 -10.69 0.69
CA MET A 1 16.22 -10.95 0.00
C MET A 1 16.26 -10.22 -1.31
N THR A 2 16.36 -10.97 -2.40
CA THR A 2 16.33 -10.46 -3.77
C THR A 2 14.98 -9.78 -4.00
N ALA A 3 15.01 -8.52 -4.43
CA ALA A 3 13.81 -7.85 -4.91
C ALA A 3 13.21 -8.71 -6.02
N THR A 4 12.01 -9.24 -5.81
CA THR A 4 11.18 -9.75 -6.90
C THR A 4 10.73 -8.55 -7.70
N SER A 5 11.59 -8.08 -8.59
CA SER A 5 11.17 -7.34 -9.77
C SER A 5 10.23 -8.27 -10.51
N SER A 6 8.93 -8.00 -10.48
CA SER A 6 7.99 -8.63 -11.40
C SER A 6 8.38 -8.16 -12.80
N SER A 7 9.29 -8.87 -13.46
CA SER A 7 9.51 -8.67 -14.89
C SER A 7 8.20 -9.08 -15.55
N THR A 8 7.48 -8.12 -16.11
CA THR A 8 6.40 -8.42 -17.06
C THR A 8 6.99 -9.33 -18.13
N ASP A 9 6.41 -10.52 -18.29
CA ASP A 9 6.80 -11.44 -19.35
C ASP A 9 6.47 -10.75 -20.69
N THR A 10 7.51 -10.36 -21.41
CA THR A 10 7.41 -9.69 -22.71
C THR A 10 7.53 -10.68 -23.87
N THR A 11 7.43 -11.98 -23.58
CA THR A 11 7.31 -13.01 -24.61
C THR A 11 5.88 -13.02 -25.12
N ALA A 12 5.68 -12.85 -26.42
CA ALA A 12 4.35 -12.92 -27.02
C ALA A 12 3.72 -14.31 -26.81
N PRO A 13 2.54 -14.43 -26.18
CA PRO A 13 1.82 -15.69 -26.12
C PRO A 13 1.51 -16.25 -27.52
N LYS A 14 1.41 -17.57 -27.65
CA LYS A 14 0.95 -18.18 -28.90
C LYS A 14 -0.57 -18.05 -29.00
N LEU A 15 -1.06 -17.44 -30.08
CA LEU A 15 -2.49 -17.32 -30.36
C LEU A 15 -3.02 -18.54 -31.15
N ASN A 16 -4.27 -18.91 -30.89
CA ASN A 16 -5.04 -19.79 -31.76
C ASN A 16 -5.98 -18.99 -32.68
N ALA A 17 -6.72 -19.68 -33.55
CA ALA A 17 -7.60 -19.06 -34.55
C ALA A 17 -8.86 -18.40 -33.95
N ASP A 18 -9.16 -18.62 -32.67
CA ASP A 18 -10.28 -18.02 -31.95
C ASP A 18 -9.83 -16.89 -31.00
N GLN A 19 -8.54 -16.56 -31.01
CA GLN A 19 -7.96 -15.55 -30.13
C GLN A 19 -7.46 -14.35 -30.92
N THR A 20 -7.59 -13.17 -30.35
CA THR A 20 -6.96 -11.94 -30.84
C THR A 20 -6.04 -11.40 -29.78
N GLY A 21 -4.85 -10.97 -30.19
CA GLY A 21 -3.84 -10.42 -29.29
C GLY A 21 -3.74 -8.92 -29.42
N ILE A 22 -3.45 -8.24 -28.31
CA ILE A 22 -3.06 -6.83 -28.30
C ILE A 22 -1.65 -6.74 -27.71
N LYS A 23 -0.70 -6.27 -28.51
CA LYS A 23 0.67 -5.97 -28.11
C LYS A 23 0.74 -4.51 -27.66
N ILE A 24 1.23 -4.27 -26.45
CA ILE A 24 1.35 -2.92 -25.89
C ILE A 24 2.79 -2.47 -26.00
N THR A 25 3.00 -1.30 -26.61
CA THR A 25 4.33 -0.67 -26.71
C THR A 25 4.33 0.75 -26.21
N ASP A 26 5.49 1.29 -25.86
CA ASP A 26 5.66 2.74 -25.75
C ASP A 26 5.99 3.38 -27.11
N ALA A 27 6.09 4.71 -27.15
CA ALA A 27 6.42 5.46 -28.36
C ALA A 27 7.82 5.16 -28.94
N SER A 28 8.72 4.54 -28.15
CA SER A 28 10.03 4.09 -28.62
C SER A 28 9.99 2.71 -29.27
N GLY A 29 8.84 2.03 -29.22
CA GLY A 29 8.65 0.66 -29.72
C GLY A 29 9.01 -0.42 -28.70
N LYS A 30 9.37 -0.05 -27.46
CA LYS A 30 9.60 -1.02 -26.38
C LYS A 30 8.30 -1.76 -26.09
N VAL A 31 8.36 -3.08 -26.05
CA VAL A 31 7.23 -3.93 -25.67
C VAL A 31 7.05 -3.89 -24.16
N LEU A 32 5.84 -3.58 -23.72
CA LEU A 32 5.47 -3.45 -22.31
C LEU A 32 4.70 -4.68 -21.81
N GLY A 33 3.90 -5.29 -22.69
CA GLY A 33 3.08 -6.44 -22.35
C GLY A 33 2.16 -6.84 -23.49
N TYR A 34 1.35 -7.89 -23.23
CA TYR A 34 0.39 -8.44 -24.16
C TYR A 34 -0.93 -8.73 -23.45
N SER A 35 -2.04 -8.41 -24.09
CA SER A 35 -3.36 -8.94 -23.72
C SER A 35 -3.82 -9.94 -24.79
N VAL A 36 -4.51 -11.00 -24.38
CA VAL A 36 -5.07 -12.01 -25.28
C VAL A 36 -6.54 -12.19 -24.94
N LEU A 37 -7.39 -11.94 -25.93
CA LEU A 37 -8.83 -12.14 -25.82
C LEU A 37 -9.23 -13.37 -26.62
N THR A 38 -10.12 -14.17 -26.07
CA THR A 38 -10.74 -15.30 -26.79
C THR A 38 -12.14 -14.87 -27.23
N LYS A 39 -12.52 -15.15 -28.47
CA LYS A 39 -13.82 -14.74 -29.01
C LYS A 39 -14.96 -15.43 -28.27
N ASP A 40 -16.06 -14.71 -28.06
CA ASP A 40 -17.33 -15.33 -27.70
C ASP A 40 -17.98 -15.99 -28.91
N ALA A 41 -18.89 -16.95 -28.68
CA ALA A 41 -19.56 -17.68 -29.77
C ALA A 41 -20.31 -16.77 -30.77
N ALA A 42 -20.75 -15.60 -30.33
CA ALA A 42 -21.47 -14.62 -31.15
C ALA A 42 -20.55 -13.61 -31.88
N ASP A 43 -19.24 -13.63 -31.60
CA ASP A 43 -18.29 -12.68 -32.19
C ASP A 43 -17.83 -13.16 -33.56
N THR A 44 -18.13 -12.37 -34.59
CA THR A 44 -17.74 -12.67 -35.97
C THR A 44 -16.42 -12.01 -36.39
N THR A 45 -15.95 -11.01 -35.64
CA THR A 45 -14.68 -10.31 -35.90
C THR A 45 -13.89 -10.07 -34.61
N ALA A 46 -12.56 -10.02 -34.72
CA ALA A 46 -11.71 -9.68 -33.58
C ALA A 46 -11.99 -8.27 -33.05
N THR A 47 -12.34 -7.32 -33.92
CA THR A 47 -12.78 -5.97 -33.55
C THR A 47 -14.02 -6.01 -32.65
N THR A 48 -14.98 -6.91 -32.91
CA THR A 48 -16.15 -7.11 -32.04
C THR A 48 -15.75 -7.63 -30.67
N THR A 49 -14.88 -8.63 -30.60
CA THR A 49 -14.36 -9.15 -29.32
C THR A 49 -13.63 -8.06 -28.52
N VAL A 50 -12.75 -7.30 -29.18
CA VAL A 50 -12.01 -6.19 -28.55
C VAL A 50 -12.95 -5.11 -28.01
N SER A 51 -13.90 -4.65 -28.82
CA SER A 51 -14.80 -3.55 -28.43
C SER A 51 -15.84 -3.94 -27.38
N LYS A 52 -16.23 -5.22 -27.31
CA LYS A 52 -17.06 -5.74 -26.21
C LYS A 52 -16.28 -5.83 -24.91
N HIS A 53 -15.04 -6.33 -24.95
CA HIS A 53 -14.23 -6.51 -23.74
C HIS A 53 -13.69 -5.18 -23.20
N TYR A 54 -13.28 -4.27 -24.08
CA TYR A 54 -12.84 -2.92 -23.74
C TYR A 54 -13.80 -1.87 -24.32
N ALA A 55 -14.91 -1.64 -23.62
CA ALA A 55 -15.91 -0.65 -24.02
C ALA A 55 -15.25 0.72 -24.26
N ASN A 56 -15.62 1.40 -25.35
CA ASN A 56 -15.11 2.71 -25.77
C ASN A 56 -13.65 2.77 -26.25
N ILE A 57 -12.92 1.65 -26.31
CA ILE A 57 -11.51 1.67 -26.79
C ILE A 57 -11.37 2.10 -28.26
N LEU A 58 -12.44 1.95 -29.05
CA LEU A 58 -12.51 2.35 -30.46
C LEU A 58 -13.10 3.75 -30.67
N ASN A 59 -13.33 4.53 -29.62
CA ASN A 59 -13.90 5.87 -29.75
C ASN A 59 -12.92 6.80 -30.50
N THR A 60 -13.40 7.46 -31.55
CA THR A 60 -12.61 8.34 -32.42
C THR A 60 -12.66 9.82 -32.02
N ASN A 61 -13.49 10.18 -31.03
CA ASN A 61 -13.77 11.57 -30.68
C ASN A 61 -12.66 12.25 -29.83
N GLY A 62 -11.55 11.56 -29.57
CA GLY A 62 -10.39 12.08 -28.84
C GLY A 62 -10.31 11.61 -27.39
N HIS A 63 -9.53 12.34 -26.57
CA HIS A 63 -9.40 12.04 -25.14
C HIS A 63 -10.72 12.20 -24.40
N GLY A 64 -10.95 11.33 -23.41
CA GLY A 64 -12.11 11.36 -22.54
C GLY A 64 -12.03 10.26 -21.49
N THR A 65 -12.78 10.44 -20.40
CA THR A 65 -12.79 9.50 -19.25
C THR A 65 -13.10 8.07 -19.67
N ASP A 66 -13.99 7.90 -20.66
CA ASP A 66 -14.39 6.58 -21.15
C ASP A 66 -13.26 5.88 -21.91
N VAL A 67 -12.50 6.63 -22.70
CA VAL A 67 -11.34 6.10 -23.43
C VAL A 67 -10.22 5.75 -22.46
N ASP A 68 -9.93 6.62 -21.50
CA ASP A 68 -8.89 6.36 -20.50
C ASP A 68 -9.23 5.15 -19.62
N THR A 69 -10.52 4.95 -19.30
CA THR A 69 -11.00 3.74 -18.60
C THR A 69 -10.80 2.49 -19.44
N ALA A 70 -11.07 2.54 -20.75
CA ALA A 70 -10.85 1.43 -21.67
C ALA A 70 -9.37 1.03 -21.75
N TYR A 71 -8.46 2.02 -21.83
CA TYR A 71 -7.02 1.78 -21.80
C TYR A 71 -6.55 1.25 -20.45
N ALA A 72 -7.10 1.72 -19.32
CA ALA A 72 -6.76 1.20 -18.00
C ALA A 72 -7.13 -0.28 -17.86
N ALA A 73 -8.29 -0.71 -18.39
CA ALA A 73 -8.69 -2.11 -18.44
C ALA A 73 -7.73 -2.95 -19.30
N LEU A 74 -7.40 -2.48 -20.51
CA LEU A 74 -6.41 -3.13 -21.38
C LEU A 74 -5.05 -3.30 -20.71
N LEU A 75 -4.55 -2.24 -20.07
CA LEU A 75 -3.26 -2.26 -19.39
C LEU A 75 -3.26 -3.17 -18.16
N THR A 76 -4.39 -3.28 -17.46
CA THR A 76 -4.57 -4.22 -16.34
C THR A 76 -4.47 -5.67 -16.82
N ASP A 77 -5.17 -6.04 -17.90
CA ASP A 77 -5.11 -7.40 -18.47
C ASP A 77 -3.69 -7.75 -18.96
N ALA A 78 -2.99 -6.77 -19.53
CA ALA A 78 -1.61 -6.91 -19.97
C ALA A 78 -0.58 -6.79 -18.84
N LYS A 79 -1.02 -6.55 -17.60
CA LYS A 79 -0.16 -6.33 -16.41
C LYS A 79 0.85 -5.19 -16.58
N VAL A 80 0.49 -4.15 -17.35
CA VAL A 80 1.31 -2.97 -17.58
C VAL A 80 0.92 -1.86 -16.61
N SER A 81 1.89 -1.36 -15.84
CA SER A 81 1.71 -0.25 -14.89
C SER A 81 2.55 0.97 -15.27
N GLY A 82 2.10 2.18 -14.92
CA GLY A 82 2.85 3.42 -15.15
C GLY A 82 2.73 3.99 -16.57
N TYR A 83 1.80 3.45 -17.37
CA TYR A 83 1.49 3.93 -18.72
C TYR A 83 -0.02 4.19 -18.87
N GLY A 84 -0.41 4.94 -19.91
CA GLY A 84 -1.81 5.26 -20.20
C GLY A 84 -2.01 5.95 -21.55
N SER A 85 -3.26 6.22 -21.89
CA SER A 85 -3.67 6.96 -23.09
C SER A 85 -3.67 8.48 -22.93
N ALA A 86 -3.90 8.99 -21.72
CA ALA A 86 -4.00 10.42 -21.45
C ALA A 86 -2.82 11.27 -21.98
N PRO A 87 -1.55 10.81 -21.92
CA PRO A 87 -0.42 11.57 -22.44
C PRO A 87 -0.18 11.40 -23.95
N LEU A 88 -0.96 10.55 -24.64
CA LEU A 88 -0.84 10.39 -26.10
C LEU A 88 -1.32 11.66 -26.80
N THR A 89 -0.82 11.92 -28.00
CA THR A 89 -1.43 12.90 -28.90
C THR A 89 -2.72 12.34 -29.49
N LEU A 90 -3.62 13.22 -29.97
CA LEU A 90 -4.81 12.78 -30.71
C LEU A 90 -4.47 11.87 -31.90
N SER A 91 -3.38 12.16 -32.62
CA SER A 91 -2.92 11.34 -33.75
C SER A 91 -2.45 9.95 -33.33
N GLN A 92 -1.79 9.82 -32.17
CA GLN A 92 -1.41 8.53 -31.60
C GLN A 92 -2.65 7.74 -31.17
N LEU A 93 -3.62 8.41 -30.54
CA LEU A 93 -4.88 7.79 -30.14
C LEU A 93 -5.67 7.28 -31.36
N GLN A 94 -5.79 8.09 -32.41
CA GLN A 94 -6.42 7.71 -33.68
C GLN A 94 -5.70 6.54 -34.37
N SER A 95 -4.36 6.51 -34.30
CA SER A 95 -3.56 5.41 -34.84
C SER A 95 -3.84 4.10 -34.10
N ASN A 96 -3.95 4.14 -32.77
CA ASN A 96 -4.35 2.97 -31.98
C ASN A 96 -5.76 2.51 -32.35
N THR A 97 -6.72 3.43 -32.47
CA THR A 97 -8.09 3.11 -32.89
C THR A 97 -8.13 2.47 -34.28
N ALA A 98 -7.35 2.96 -35.24
CA ALA A 98 -7.25 2.38 -36.58
C ALA A 98 -6.62 0.97 -36.55
N ALA A 99 -5.59 0.77 -35.73
CA ALA A 99 -4.97 -0.53 -35.53
C ALA A 99 -5.97 -1.53 -34.94
N LEU A 100 -6.68 -1.16 -33.87
CA LEU A 100 -7.69 -2.01 -33.22
C LEU A 100 -8.90 -2.29 -34.11
N ASN A 101 -9.30 -1.36 -34.98
CA ASN A 101 -10.33 -1.61 -35.99
C ASN A 101 -9.89 -2.63 -37.06
N SER A 102 -8.59 -2.80 -37.24
CA SER A 102 -7.98 -3.76 -38.17
C SER A 102 -7.56 -5.07 -37.49
N ALA A 103 -8.00 -5.29 -36.24
CA ALA A 103 -7.65 -6.50 -35.50
C ALA A 103 -8.18 -7.76 -36.19
N ALA A 104 -7.43 -8.84 -36.09
CA ALA A 104 -7.77 -10.13 -36.68
C ALA A 104 -7.49 -11.27 -35.69
N PHE A 105 -8.30 -12.33 -35.75
CA PHE A 105 -8.04 -13.54 -34.98
C PHE A 105 -6.74 -14.23 -35.46
N GLY A 106 -6.07 -14.90 -34.55
CA GLY A 106 -4.74 -15.51 -34.76
C GLY A 106 -3.58 -14.52 -34.81
N SER A 107 -3.82 -13.21 -34.63
CA SER A 107 -2.80 -12.16 -34.82
C SER A 107 -2.76 -11.14 -33.67
N TYR A 108 -1.62 -10.45 -33.56
CA TYR A 108 -1.44 -9.33 -32.64
C TYR A 108 -1.65 -7.98 -33.31
N THR A 109 -2.46 -7.14 -32.69
CA THR A 109 -2.57 -5.71 -33.00
C THR A 109 -1.69 -4.92 -32.06
N THR A 110 -0.95 -3.91 -32.55
CA THR A 110 -0.11 -3.08 -31.68
C THR A 110 -0.85 -1.81 -31.25
N VAL A 111 -0.80 -1.50 -29.95
CA VAL A 111 -1.30 -0.27 -29.34
C VAL A 111 -0.14 0.44 -28.64
N VAL A 112 0.00 1.73 -28.90
CA VAL A 112 1.01 2.59 -28.28
C VAL A 112 0.43 3.27 -27.05
N VAL A 113 1.17 3.27 -25.94
CA VAL A 113 0.84 4.02 -24.72
C VAL A 113 2.00 4.91 -24.32
N ALA A 114 1.74 5.91 -23.47
CA ALA A 114 2.77 6.81 -22.96
C ALA A 114 2.92 6.66 -21.45
N PRO A 115 4.13 6.87 -20.89
CA PRO A 115 4.31 6.93 -19.45
C PRO A 115 3.39 7.98 -18.84
N VAL A 116 2.65 7.60 -17.79
CA VAL A 116 1.89 8.56 -17.00
C VAL A 116 2.79 9.13 -15.90
N ALA A 117 2.68 10.43 -15.63
CA ALA A 117 3.39 11.03 -14.51
C ALA A 117 2.93 10.36 -13.20
N THR A 118 3.87 10.03 -12.32
CA THR A 118 3.57 9.51 -10.98
C THR A 118 3.77 10.62 -9.97
N ALA A 119 2.82 10.79 -9.06
CA ALA A 119 2.92 11.77 -7.98
C ALA A 119 2.40 11.20 -6.65
N SER A 120 2.82 11.80 -5.54
CA SER A 120 2.35 11.38 -4.22
C SER A 120 1.05 12.09 -3.85
N LEU A 121 0.16 11.38 -3.18
CA LEU A 121 -0.98 11.98 -2.50
C LEU A 121 -0.54 12.75 -1.25
N ALA A 122 0.55 12.31 -0.60
CA ALA A 122 0.96 12.76 0.72
C ALA A 122 2.40 13.29 0.73
N LYS A 123 2.57 14.57 1.06
CA LYS A 123 3.87 15.17 1.34
C LYS A 123 4.41 14.75 2.70
N SER A 124 3.51 14.67 3.69
CA SER A 124 3.82 14.20 5.04
C SER A 124 2.65 13.42 5.61
N ALA A 125 2.92 12.58 6.59
CA ALA A 125 1.89 11.86 7.32
C ALA A 125 2.16 11.90 8.84
N THR A 126 1.17 12.29 9.62
CA THR A 126 1.15 12.12 11.07
C THR A 126 0.40 10.84 11.38
N LEU A 127 1.01 9.93 12.15
CA LEU A 127 0.41 8.64 12.47
C LEU A 127 0.03 8.63 13.95
N LEU A 128 -1.26 8.45 14.19
CA LEU A 128 -1.85 8.46 15.52
C LEU A 128 -2.28 7.05 15.90
N LEU A 129 -2.17 6.71 17.17
CA LEU A 129 -2.80 5.53 17.74
C LEU A 129 -4.10 5.97 18.44
N ASP A 130 -5.24 5.50 17.96
CA ASP A 130 -6.50 5.68 18.66
C ASP A 130 -6.55 4.77 19.88
N GLY A 131 -6.80 5.38 21.05
CA GLY A 131 -6.95 4.65 22.29
C GLY A 131 -8.42 4.31 22.50
N ALA A 132 -8.76 3.02 22.55
CA ALA A 132 -10.09 2.61 22.99
C ALA A 132 -10.43 3.25 24.36
N GLY A 133 -11.41 4.16 24.37
CA GLY A 133 -11.94 4.84 25.56
C GLY A 133 -11.24 6.14 25.99
N THR A 134 -10.31 6.70 25.21
CA THR A 134 -9.69 8.00 25.54
C THR A 134 -9.78 8.97 24.38
N THR A 135 -10.13 10.23 24.63
CA THR A 135 -10.14 11.32 23.63
C THR A 135 -8.74 11.75 23.17
N ALA A 136 -7.67 11.16 23.72
CA ALA A 136 -6.29 11.50 23.40
C ALA A 136 -5.67 10.46 22.46
N SER A 137 -5.41 10.87 21.21
CA SER A 137 -4.53 10.16 20.30
C SER A 137 -3.09 10.19 20.81
N ASN A 138 -2.41 9.04 20.84
CA ASN A 138 -1.01 8.95 21.26
C ASN A 138 -0.09 8.69 20.07
N THR A 139 1.09 9.30 20.07
CA THR A 139 2.16 8.98 19.12
C THR A 139 3.10 7.95 19.73
N LEU A 140 3.59 7.02 18.92
CA LEU A 140 4.68 6.12 19.32
C LEU A 140 5.97 6.94 19.51
N PRO A 141 6.81 6.63 20.51
CA PRO A 141 8.14 7.22 20.60
C PRO A 141 8.97 6.91 19.34
N ASP A 142 9.73 7.87 18.83
CA ASP A 142 10.49 7.75 17.56
C ASP A 142 11.34 6.48 17.45
N ARG A 143 11.97 6.06 18.56
CA ARG A 143 12.86 4.90 18.64
C ARG A 143 12.13 3.57 18.82
N ALA A 144 10.82 3.58 19.09
CA ALA A 144 10.03 2.36 19.20
C ALA A 144 10.12 1.60 17.87
N VAL A 145 10.38 0.30 17.95
CA VAL A 145 10.37 -0.57 16.77
C VAL A 145 8.97 -1.13 16.60
N VAL A 146 8.49 -1.17 15.36
CA VAL A 146 7.23 -1.79 14.99
C VAL A 146 7.49 -2.84 13.92
N GLN A 147 6.67 -3.88 13.92
CA GLN A 147 6.62 -4.84 12.84
C GLN A 147 5.46 -4.49 11.91
N LEU A 148 5.75 -4.28 10.64
CA LEU A 148 4.76 -4.08 9.58
C LEU A 148 4.00 -5.38 9.29
N SER A 149 2.85 -5.29 8.63
CA SER A 149 2.03 -6.47 8.28
C SER A 149 2.75 -7.44 7.34
N ASN A 150 3.69 -6.95 6.54
CA ASN A 150 4.58 -7.75 5.69
C ASN A 150 5.77 -8.39 6.46
N GLY A 151 5.83 -8.22 7.78
CA GLY A 151 6.83 -8.81 8.66
C GLY A 151 8.12 -8.00 8.84
N THR A 152 8.30 -6.91 8.09
CA THR A 152 9.48 -6.04 8.19
C THR A 152 9.45 -5.22 9.47
N TYR A 153 10.61 -4.98 10.08
CA TYR A 153 10.74 -4.09 11.24
C TYR A 153 11.26 -2.72 10.84
N VAL A 154 10.63 -1.67 11.38
CA VAL A 154 11.01 -0.27 11.17
C VAL A 154 10.90 0.51 12.48
N SER A 155 11.61 1.64 12.58
CA SER A 155 11.38 2.59 13.67
C SER A 155 10.06 3.34 13.45
N ALA A 156 9.40 3.75 14.54
CA ALA A 156 8.21 4.58 14.48
C ALA A 156 8.45 5.89 13.72
N SER A 157 9.65 6.49 13.87
CA SER A 157 10.05 7.70 13.13
C SER A 157 10.09 7.53 11.61
N SER A 158 10.22 6.31 11.10
CA SER A 158 10.26 6.03 9.66
C SER A 158 8.88 5.86 9.03
N LEU A 159 7.82 5.70 9.84
CA LEU A 159 6.50 5.37 9.30
C LEU A 159 5.92 6.49 8.44
N SER A 160 6.15 7.76 8.80
CA SER A 160 5.68 8.92 8.03
C SER A 160 6.22 8.92 6.59
N SER A 161 7.52 8.72 6.42
CA SER A 161 8.16 8.69 5.10
C SER A 161 7.77 7.45 4.29
N LEU A 162 7.53 6.32 4.97
CA LEU A 162 7.01 5.11 4.33
C LEU A 162 5.59 5.33 3.78
N VAL A 163 4.71 6.01 4.53
CA VAL A 163 3.36 6.38 4.05
C VAL A 163 3.46 7.30 2.83
N SER A 164 4.24 8.39 2.91
CA SER A 164 4.40 9.32 1.77
C SER A 164 4.95 8.65 0.52
N ASN A 165 5.79 7.63 0.68
CA ASN A 165 6.30 6.82 -0.43
C ASN A 165 5.30 5.79 -0.95
N ALA A 166 4.52 5.18 -0.06
CA ALA A 166 3.49 4.20 -0.41
C ALA A 166 2.34 4.84 -1.18
N LEU A 167 1.95 6.07 -0.83
CA LEU A 167 0.83 6.78 -1.45
C LEU A 167 1.18 7.48 -2.77
N LYS A 168 2.01 6.83 -3.60
CA LYS A 168 2.27 7.26 -4.98
C LYS A 168 1.26 6.62 -5.92
N GLY A 169 0.76 7.43 -6.86
CA GLY A 169 -0.18 6.99 -7.88
C GLY A 169 -0.02 7.81 -9.15
N THR A 170 -0.93 7.60 -10.09
CA THR A 170 -0.98 8.36 -11.33
C THR A 170 -1.40 9.79 -11.05
N ASP A 171 -0.58 10.75 -11.46
CA ASP A 171 -0.79 12.17 -11.23
C ASP A 171 -2.17 12.63 -11.75
N ASN A 172 -2.83 13.51 -10.99
CA ASN A 172 -4.15 14.07 -11.26
C ASN A 172 -5.31 13.05 -11.32
N VAL A 173 -5.09 11.79 -10.96
CA VAL A 173 -6.14 10.77 -10.75
C VAL A 173 -6.68 10.88 -9.33
N THR A 174 -8.01 10.84 -9.19
CA THR A 174 -8.69 10.85 -7.89
C THR A 174 -8.29 9.64 -7.07
N ALA A 175 -7.79 9.86 -5.86
CA ALA A 175 -7.45 8.80 -4.92
C ALA A 175 -8.72 8.32 -4.20
N THR A 176 -9.11 7.06 -4.41
CA THR A 176 -10.23 6.47 -3.68
C THR A 176 -9.79 5.83 -2.37
N ARG A 177 -10.73 5.56 -1.46
CA ARG A 177 -10.46 4.78 -0.23
C ARG A 177 -9.82 3.43 -0.53
N SER A 178 -10.29 2.76 -1.59
CA SER A 178 -9.77 1.46 -2.02
C SER A 178 -8.32 1.57 -2.51
N ASP A 179 -8.01 2.61 -3.31
CA ASP A 179 -6.64 2.82 -3.82
C ASP A 179 -5.66 3.06 -2.67
N VAL A 180 -6.03 3.96 -1.75
CA VAL A 180 -5.20 4.29 -0.58
C VAL A 180 -5.03 3.07 0.32
N GLN A 181 -6.09 2.30 0.59
CA GLN A 181 -6.00 1.06 1.37
C GLN A 181 -5.07 0.04 0.72
N ALA A 182 -5.19 -0.17 -0.60
CA ALA A 182 -4.36 -1.11 -1.34
C ALA A 182 -2.89 -0.70 -1.33
N LEU A 183 -2.60 0.58 -1.52
CA LEU A 183 -1.23 1.12 -1.48
C LEU A 183 -0.58 0.95 -0.10
N LEU A 184 -1.31 1.25 0.97
CA LEU A 184 -0.84 1.02 2.35
C LEU A 184 -0.59 -0.46 2.61
N LYS A 185 -1.52 -1.33 2.21
CA LYS A 185 -1.40 -2.78 2.36
C LYS A 185 -0.21 -3.35 1.58
N ASN A 186 0.00 -2.92 0.34
CA ASN A 186 1.16 -3.33 -0.46
C ASN A 186 2.49 -2.91 0.19
N ALA A 187 2.52 -1.78 0.89
CA ALA A 187 3.67 -1.34 1.67
C ALA A 187 3.78 -2.00 3.07
N GLY A 188 2.79 -2.80 3.47
CA GLY A 188 2.70 -3.41 4.79
C GLY A 188 2.28 -2.47 5.92
N LEU A 189 1.74 -1.30 5.59
CA LEU A 189 1.36 -0.22 6.50
C LEU A 189 -0.12 -0.30 6.93
N ASP A 190 -0.91 -1.22 6.39
CA ASP A 190 -2.30 -1.46 6.79
C ASP A 190 -2.43 -1.96 8.24
N ALA A 191 -1.38 -2.62 8.75
CA ALA A 191 -1.28 -2.97 10.16
C ALA A 191 0.15 -2.84 10.66
N ILE A 192 0.29 -2.40 11.90
CA ILE A 192 1.56 -2.41 12.64
C ILE A 192 1.37 -3.16 13.96
N THR A 193 2.38 -3.92 14.35
CA THR A 193 2.43 -4.58 15.65
C THR A 193 3.61 -4.01 16.43
N PHE A 194 3.43 -3.73 17.71
CA PHE A 194 4.48 -3.23 18.59
C PHE A 194 4.38 -3.83 19.98
N VAL A 195 5.50 -3.78 20.70
CA VAL A 195 5.63 -4.42 22.02
C VAL A 195 6.13 -3.39 23.02
N TRP A 196 5.52 -3.39 24.21
CA TRP A 196 5.89 -2.50 25.30
C TRP A 196 5.72 -3.15 26.67
N GLY A 197 6.64 -2.90 27.59
CA GLY A 197 6.59 -3.34 28.99
C GLY A 197 5.78 -2.39 29.87
N GLN A 198 5.00 -2.91 30.82
CA GLN A 198 4.33 -2.09 31.84
C GLN A 198 5.31 -1.66 32.94
N GLY A 199 5.43 -0.36 33.22
CA GLY A 199 6.26 0.14 34.34
C GLY A 199 7.78 0.07 34.11
N VAL A 200 8.22 -0.17 32.87
CA VAL A 200 9.62 -0.49 32.56
C VAL A 200 10.36 0.67 31.89
N THR A 201 11.63 0.89 32.27
CA THR A 201 12.60 1.70 31.51
C THR A 201 13.60 0.83 30.75
N THR A 202 14.07 1.28 29.58
CA THR A 202 15.06 0.51 28.82
C THR A 202 16.44 0.68 29.47
N ASN A 203 17.08 -0.42 29.89
CA ASN A 203 18.50 -0.34 30.25
C ASN A 203 19.33 -0.39 28.97
N VAL A 204 19.82 0.77 28.54
CA VAL A 204 20.59 0.93 27.29
C VAL A 204 21.86 0.08 27.28
N ALA A 205 22.44 -0.24 28.45
CA ALA A 205 23.66 -1.04 28.56
C ALA A 205 23.40 -2.55 28.46
N ASN A 206 22.24 -3.02 28.96
CA ASN A 206 21.97 -4.46 29.10
C ASN A 206 20.89 -4.99 28.16
N ASN A 207 20.27 -4.13 27.36
CA ASN A 207 19.44 -4.55 26.24
C ASN A 207 18.19 -5.36 26.66
N THR A 208 17.74 -5.14 27.91
CA THR A 208 16.57 -5.76 28.55
C THR A 208 15.60 -4.70 29.09
N LEU A 209 14.31 -5.03 29.10
CA LEU A 209 13.28 -4.32 29.83
C LEU A 209 13.39 -4.70 31.31
N VAL A 210 13.68 -3.73 32.19
CA VAL A 210 13.74 -3.90 33.65
C VAL A 210 12.64 -3.06 34.33
N ASP A 211 11.77 -3.70 35.11
CA ASP A 211 10.79 -3.01 35.97
C ASP A 211 11.55 -2.05 36.91
N ASN A 212 11.18 -0.77 36.94
CA ASN A 212 11.88 0.18 37.81
C ASN A 212 10.92 1.18 38.45
N ALA A 213 10.73 1.01 39.76
CA ALA A 213 9.85 1.83 40.59
C ALA A 213 10.28 3.32 40.71
N ASN A 214 11.42 3.76 40.16
CA ASN A 214 11.93 5.13 40.34
C ASN A 214 12.85 5.69 39.22
N ALA A 215 12.77 5.24 37.96
CA ALA A 215 13.68 5.72 36.90
C ALA A 215 13.20 6.95 36.13
N ALA A 216 14.12 7.89 35.89
CA ALA A 216 13.90 9.06 35.04
C ALA A 216 13.74 8.66 33.55
N PRO A 217 12.83 9.33 32.80
CA PRO A 217 12.37 8.86 31.49
C PRO A 217 13.32 9.32 30.37
N THR A 218 14.27 8.48 29.96
CA THR A 218 14.94 8.70 28.67
C THR A 218 15.08 7.39 27.90
N ASP A 219 14.42 7.40 26.75
CA ASP A 219 14.37 6.44 25.65
C ASP A 219 13.56 5.14 25.79
N GLY A 220 12.66 4.97 24.83
CA GLY A 220 11.79 3.82 24.67
C GLY A 220 10.45 3.92 25.42
N LYS A 221 10.31 4.66 26.53
CA LYS A 221 9.06 4.68 27.36
C LYS A 221 8.47 3.27 27.61
N GLY A 222 9.31 2.25 27.74
CA GLY A 222 8.89 0.84 27.87
C GLY A 222 8.65 0.10 26.54
N TYR A 223 8.68 0.76 25.39
CA TYR A 223 8.60 0.13 24.06
C TYR A 223 9.93 -0.55 23.67
N LEU A 224 9.83 -1.67 22.97
CA LEU A 224 11.01 -2.27 22.35
C LEU A 224 11.59 -1.35 21.28
N THR A 225 12.92 -1.37 21.15
CA THR A 225 13.67 -0.69 20.10
C THR A 225 14.39 -1.71 19.22
N SER A 226 14.97 -1.30 18.10
CA SER A 226 15.67 -2.19 17.16
C SER A 226 16.78 -3.01 17.82
N ASN A 227 17.39 -2.50 18.90
CA ASN A 227 18.43 -3.20 19.64
C ASN A 227 17.91 -4.49 20.30
N ALA A 228 16.61 -4.62 20.55
CA ALA A 228 15.99 -5.82 21.11
C ALA A 228 15.84 -6.97 20.09
N LEU A 229 16.20 -6.75 18.83
CA LEU A 229 16.03 -7.71 17.74
C LEU A 229 17.36 -8.36 17.33
N THR A 230 17.27 -9.58 16.81
CA THR A 230 18.35 -10.30 16.14
C THR A 230 17.88 -10.77 14.76
N GLY A 231 18.81 -11.00 13.83
CA GLY A 231 18.51 -11.31 12.44
C GLY A 231 18.37 -10.06 11.56
N THR A 232 17.79 -10.22 10.35
CA THR A 232 17.66 -9.12 9.37
C THR A 232 16.33 -9.18 8.61
N GLY A 233 15.78 -8.04 8.22
CA GLY A 233 14.57 -7.98 7.39
C GLY A 233 13.35 -8.61 8.08
N SER A 234 12.61 -9.46 7.36
CA SER A 234 11.42 -10.16 7.87
C SER A 234 11.74 -11.39 8.72
N THR A 235 12.99 -11.82 8.78
CA THR A 235 13.42 -12.93 9.65
C THR A 235 13.91 -12.44 11.01
N GLN A 236 13.73 -11.15 11.32
CA GLN A 236 14.08 -10.61 12.63
C GLN A 236 13.19 -11.18 13.72
N THR A 237 13.81 -11.53 14.85
CA THR A 237 13.14 -12.07 16.03
C THR A 237 13.62 -11.33 17.27
N ILE A 238 12.85 -11.40 18.35
CA ILE A 238 13.25 -10.84 19.64
C ILE A 238 14.42 -11.66 20.20
N LYS A 239 15.42 -10.98 20.80
CA LYS A 239 16.53 -11.66 21.49
C LYS A 239 16.00 -12.42 22.74
N PRO A 240 16.56 -13.60 23.07
CA PRO A 240 16.01 -14.49 24.10
C PRO A 240 15.86 -13.87 25.50
N ASP A 241 16.68 -12.88 25.86
CA ASP A 241 16.71 -12.31 27.22
C ASP A 241 16.07 -10.91 27.37
N VAL A 242 15.42 -10.39 26.32
CA VAL A 242 14.92 -8.98 26.29
C VAL A 242 13.99 -8.62 27.44
N PHE A 243 13.29 -9.57 28.04
CA PHE A 243 12.30 -9.31 29.09
C PHE A 243 12.70 -9.79 30.48
N GLY A 244 13.88 -10.40 30.65
CA GLY A 244 14.32 -10.92 31.96
C GLY A 244 13.32 -11.88 32.63
N ASN A 245 13.65 -12.33 33.84
CA ASN A 245 12.73 -13.09 34.68
C ASN A 245 11.89 -12.08 35.47
N ASN A 246 10.58 -11.96 35.16
CA ASN A 246 9.55 -11.15 35.86
C ASN A 246 9.02 -9.89 35.15
N ALA A 247 9.41 -9.57 33.90
CA ALA A 247 8.76 -8.46 33.20
C ALA A 247 7.39 -8.87 32.63
N GLN A 248 6.42 -7.97 32.77
CA GLN A 248 5.15 -8.03 32.04
C GLN A 248 5.24 -7.16 30.80
N PHE A 249 4.85 -7.71 29.67
CA PHE A 249 4.75 -6.95 28.44
C PHE A 249 3.40 -7.12 27.75
N ASN A 250 3.10 -6.13 26.93
CA ASN A 250 1.92 -6.03 26.09
C ASN A 250 2.37 -6.11 24.63
N VAL A 251 1.64 -6.89 23.85
CA VAL A 251 1.75 -6.89 22.40
C VAL A 251 0.48 -6.25 21.86
N THR A 252 0.66 -5.24 21.03
CA THR A 252 -0.44 -4.45 20.51
C THR A 252 -0.39 -4.48 18.99
N LYS A 253 -1.53 -4.81 18.37
CA LYS A 253 -1.74 -4.66 16.93
C LYS A 253 -2.64 -3.45 16.68
N ALA A 254 -2.20 -2.58 15.78
CA ALA A 254 -2.96 -1.42 15.36
C ALA A 254 -3.17 -1.49 13.84
N THR A 255 -4.38 -1.15 13.37
CA THR A 255 -4.78 -1.31 11.96
C THR A 255 -5.35 -0.03 11.39
N ILE A 256 -5.13 0.20 10.10
CA ILE A 256 -5.86 1.18 9.29
C ILE A 256 -6.76 0.38 8.34
N ASP A 257 -8.06 0.58 8.47
CA ASP A 257 -9.07 0.08 7.53
C ASP A 257 -9.94 1.25 7.08
N LEU A 258 -9.66 1.74 5.87
CA LEU A 258 -10.39 2.83 5.20
C LEU A 258 -11.67 2.35 4.52
N THR A 259 -11.93 1.05 4.49
CA THR A 259 -13.04 0.44 3.73
C THR A 259 -14.25 0.11 4.59
N SER A 260 -14.11 0.11 5.92
CA SER A 260 -15.22 -0.14 6.84
C SER A 260 -16.14 1.08 7.07
N VAL A 261 -17.40 0.86 7.46
CA VAL A 261 -18.39 1.93 7.68
C VAL A 261 -18.04 2.81 8.91
N ASN A 262 -17.27 2.25 9.84
CA ASN A 262 -16.70 2.93 11.01
C ASN A 262 -15.19 3.13 10.85
N ALA A 263 -14.73 3.21 9.59
CA ALA A 263 -13.32 3.30 9.26
C ALA A 263 -12.65 4.48 9.95
N ASN A 264 -11.40 4.25 10.36
CA ASN A 264 -10.53 5.30 10.82
C ASN A 264 -10.46 6.36 9.73
N THR A 265 -10.79 7.59 10.08
CA THR A 265 -10.74 8.70 9.14
C THR A 265 -9.28 9.06 8.88
N VAL A 266 -8.89 9.01 7.60
CA VAL A 266 -7.70 9.73 7.14
C VAL A 266 -8.15 11.15 6.86
N THR A 267 -7.54 12.09 7.56
CA THR A 267 -7.76 13.50 7.32
C THR A 267 -6.54 14.10 6.63
N TYR A 268 -6.75 15.22 5.97
CA TYR A 268 -5.68 16.07 5.49
C TYR A 268 -5.86 17.47 6.03
N LYS A 269 -4.76 18.22 6.12
CA LYS A 269 -4.81 19.62 6.51
C LYS A 269 -5.27 20.46 5.33
N ALA A 270 -6.42 21.11 5.47
CA ALA A 270 -6.87 22.16 4.56
C ALA A 270 -6.59 23.54 5.16
N THR A 271 -6.12 24.46 4.34
CA THR A 271 -5.97 25.88 4.73
C THR A 271 -7.15 26.68 4.17
N SER A 272 -7.86 27.39 5.04
CA SER A 272 -8.88 28.36 4.64
C SER A 272 -8.60 29.69 5.33
N GLY A 273 -8.15 30.70 4.58
CA GLY A 273 -7.66 31.94 5.17
C GLY A 273 -6.40 31.71 6.02
N SER A 274 -6.39 32.20 7.27
CA SER A 274 -5.27 32.03 8.21
C SER A 274 -5.37 30.80 9.11
N THR A 275 -6.43 30.01 9.00
CA THR A 275 -6.67 28.83 9.84
C THR A 275 -6.44 27.53 9.07
N THR A 276 -5.81 26.56 9.74
CA THR A 276 -5.65 25.19 9.27
C THR A 276 -6.61 24.28 10.02
N SER A 277 -7.39 23.49 9.28
CA SER A 277 -8.31 22.50 9.84
C SER A 277 -8.07 21.14 9.21
N ASP A 278 -8.26 20.08 9.99
CA ASP A 278 -8.30 18.72 9.45
C ASP A 278 -9.64 18.51 8.74
N VAL A 279 -9.57 18.02 7.50
CA VAL A 279 -10.71 17.71 6.65
C VAL A 279 -10.64 16.24 6.24
N ASP A 280 -11.77 15.54 6.21
CA ASP A 280 -11.82 14.15 5.71
C ASP A 280 -11.31 14.09 4.27
N LEU A 281 -10.29 13.26 4.05
CA LEU A 281 -9.67 13.03 2.74
C LEU A 281 -10.69 12.55 1.70
N PHE A 282 -11.75 11.88 2.14
CA PHE A 282 -12.79 11.32 1.26
C PHE A 282 -14.18 11.89 1.54
N GLY A 283 -14.26 13.05 2.21
CA GLY A 283 -15.48 13.78 2.50
C GLY A 283 -16.01 14.63 1.32
N ASN A 284 -17.25 15.11 1.45
CA ASN A 284 -17.97 15.80 0.37
C ASN A 284 -17.44 17.24 0.14
N THR A 285 -16.69 17.44 -0.95
CA THR A 285 -16.77 18.53 -1.97
C THR A 285 -15.46 18.65 -2.76
N ASN A 286 -14.34 18.21 -2.18
CA ASN A 286 -13.02 18.24 -2.82
C ASN A 286 -12.55 16.82 -3.17
N MET A 287 -12.41 16.52 -4.46
CA MET A 287 -11.76 15.28 -4.88
C MET A 287 -10.26 15.40 -4.70
N ASN A 288 -9.69 14.60 -3.79
CA ASN A 288 -8.24 14.53 -3.62
C ASN A 288 -7.62 13.66 -4.70
N LYS A 289 -6.53 14.14 -5.27
CA LYS A 289 -5.84 13.51 -6.39
C LYS A 289 -4.38 13.27 -6.02
N PHE A 290 -3.80 12.21 -6.58
CA PHE A 290 -2.35 12.05 -6.56
C PHE A 290 -1.72 13.29 -7.22
N GLY A 291 -0.68 13.86 -6.60
CA GLY A 291 -0.12 15.16 -6.99
C GLY A 291 -0.48 16.32 -6.08
N ASN A 292 -1.51 16.17 -5.24
CA ASN A 292 -1.92 17.22 -4.30
C ASN A 292 -0.91 17.48 -3.17
N ASN A 293 0.00 16.53 -2.88
CA ASN A 293 1.05 16.68 -1.87
C ASN A 293 0.53 17.11 -0.48
N LEU A 294 -0.49 16.41 0.01
CA LEU A 294 -1.22 16.76 1.22
C LEU A 294 -0.41 16.44 2.50
N ASP A 295 -0.64 17.19 3.56
CA ASP A 295 -0.23 16.80 4.92
C ASP A 295 -1.35 15.94 5.52
N LEU A 296 -1.11 14.65 5.67
CA LEU A 296 -2.10 13.68 6.13
C LEU A 296 -2.01 13.45 7.64
N THR A 297 -3.14 13.19 8.27
CA THR A 297 -3.23 12.58 9.60
C THR A 297 -3.94 11.24 9.43
N MET A 298 -3.27 10.18 9.84
CA MET A 298 -3.73 8.81 9.71
C MET A 298 -3.81 8.17 11.08
N THR A 299 -4.97 7.63 11.41
CA THR A 299 -5.21 7.02 12.71
C THR A 299 -5.21 5.51 12.58
N TYR A 300 -4.34 4.84 13.32
CA TYR A 300 -4.42 3.40 13.54
C TYR A 300 -5.35 3.12 14.70
N THR A 301 -6.28 2.20 14.51
CA THR A 301 -7.15 1.72 15.58
C THR A 301 -6.45 0.60 16.29
N VAL A 302 -6.30 0.77 17.60
CA VAL A 302 -5.64 -0.21 18.44
C VAL A 302 -6.63 -1.27 18.87
N ASN A 303 -6.43 -2.49 18.38
CA ASN A 303 -6.99 -3.65 19.05
C ASN A 303 -6.11 -3.94 20.26
N LYS A 304 -6.58 -3.49 21.42
CA LYS A 304 -5.91 -3.77 22.71
C LYS A 304 -6.06 -5.25 23.03
N THR A 305 -5.05 -5.79 23.74
CA THR A 305 -4.86 -7.13 24.35
C THR A 305 -3.86 -8.02 23.61
N PRO A 306 -3.01 -8.83 24.29
CA PRO A 306 -2.99 -9.22 25.72
C PRO A 306 -1.67 -8.91 26.47
N PHE A 307 -1.72 -8.86 27.81
CA PHE A 307 -0.54 -8.81 28.69
C PHE A 307 -0.08 -10.22 29.03
N PHE A 308 1.21 -10.51 29.15
CA PHE A 308 1.65 -11.77 29.71
C PHE A 308 3.00 -11.65 30.42
N THR A 309 3.19 -12.52 31.40
CA THR A 309 4.45 -12.66 32.14
C THR A 309 5.27 -13.76 31.47
N VAL A 310 6.54 -13.48 31.18
CA VAL A 310 7.48 -14.51 30.70
C VAL A 310 8.67 -14.64 31.64
N SER A 311 9.17 -15.86 31.78
CA SER A 311 10.52 -16.16 32.29
C SER A 311 11.56 -16.26 31.15
N SER A 312 11.12 -16.40 29.90
CA SER A 312 11.98 -16.34 28.72
C SER A 312 11.13 -16.01 27.49
N THR A 313 11.61 -15.14 26.60
CA THR A 313 10.93 -14.90 25.32
C THR A 313 10.92 -16.21 24.52
N PRO A 314 9.78 -16.68 23.96
CA PRO A 314 9.80 -17.90 23.16
C PRO A 314 10.79 -17.73 22.00
N ALA A 315 11.75 -18.66 21.89
CA ALA A 315 12.84 -18.56 20.94
C ALA A 315 12.32 -18.29 19.51
N SER A 316 13.00 -17.40 18.80
CA SER A 316 12.68 -17.06 17.40
C SER A 316 11.29 -16.44 17.17
N SER A 317 10.67 -15.84 18.20
CA SER A 317 9.38 -15.14 18.03
C SER A 317 9.54 -13.74 17.46
N ASN A 318 8.69 -13.40 16.49
CA ASN A 318 8.48 -12.03 16.02
C ASN A 318 7.20 -11.43 16.64
N PHE A 319 6.95 -10.13 16.48
CA PHE A 319 5.83 -9.46 17.14
C PHE A 319 4.46 -10.01 16.70
N ASN A 320 4.30 -10.29 15.41
CA ASN A 320 3.08 -10.87 14.84
C ASN A 320 2.83 -12.29 15.38
N THR A 321 3.89 -13.11 15.50
CA THR A 321 3.82 -14.43 16.12
C THR A 321 3.39 -14.31 17.59
N LEU A 322 4.00 -13.41 18.37
CA LEU A 322 3.60 -13.19 19.77
C LEU A 322 2.14 -12.74 19.90
N TYR A 323 1.68 -11.83 19.03
CA TYR A 323 0.29 -11.42 18.99
C TYR A 323 -0.64 -12.61 18.72
N SER A 324 -0.29 -13.49 17.77
CA SER A 324 -1.10 -14.68 17.42
C SER A 324 -1.11 -15.79 18.47
N LEU A 325 -0.01 -15.99 19.22
CA LEU A 325 0.12 -17.09 20.18
C LEU A 325 -0.87 -16.99 21.34
N LYS A 326 -1.17 -15.77 21.80
CA LYS A 326 -2.09 -15.56 22.93
C LYS A 326 -3.57 -15.40 22.53
N VAL A 327 -3.87 -15.03 21.28
CA VAL A 327 -5.24 -15.10 20.75
C VAL A 327 -5.77 -16.55 20.74
N ASN A 328 -4.87 -17.53 20.61
CA ASN A 328 -5.21 -18.95 20.60
C ASN A 328 -5.15 -19.64 21.98
N SER A 329 -4.66 -18.96 23.02
CA SER A 329 -4.60 -19.50 24.39
C SER A 329 -5.79 -19.02 25.20
N GLY A 330 -7.01 -19.13 24.67
CA GLY A 330 -8.24 -18.59 25.26
C GLY A 330 -8.61 -19.21 26.61
N ASP A 331 -7.85 -18.87 27.65
CA ASP A 331 -8.13 -19.04 29.07
C ASP A 331 -8.27 -17.67 29.76
#